data_AF-A0A0F9B3U7-F1
#
_entry.id   AF-A0A0F9B3U7-F1
#
_cell.length_a   1.000
_cell.length_b   1.000
_cell.length_c   1.000
_cell.angle_alpha   90.00
_cell.angle_beta   90.00
_cell.angle_gamma   90.00
#
_symmetry.space_group_name_H-M   'P 1'
#
loop_
_entity.id
_entity.type
_entity.pdbx_description
1 polymer ?
#
loop_
_entity_poly.entity_id
_entity_poly.type
_entity_poly.pdbx_seq_one_letter_code
_entity_poly.pdbx_strand_id
1 'polypeptide(L)'
;MQLYKITDENGRTRAGFDNETQWGENITRKAEGKGQELCTDKVIHAYTDPYLAVFFNPIGGDYNTKTMQLWEAKGRVVVKASDKVGCKQLTTIKKIPIPILTIEQRAEIAIRCAVLVYKETSFLKWANEWLDGTDRSGAAAGAAAGAAGAAAGAAGAAEAAGAAAGAAEAAAWAAAGAAAGAAARAAWAAEAAWAARAPAWAAEAAGAAVDADPNLNIIAIIRQVVEKEG
;
A
#
# COMPACT_ATOMS: atom_id res chain seq x y z
N MET A 1 -16.48 15.14 12.14
CA MET A 1 -16.16 15.95 10.94
C MET A 1 -17.14 15.59 9.83
N GLN A 2 -17.14 16.37 8.75
CA GLN A 2 -17.79 15.98 7.50
C GLN A 2 -17.02 14.82 6.88
N LEU A 3 -17.74 13.85 6.35
CA LEU A 3 -17.23 12.63 5.72
C LEU A 3 -18.15 12.21 4.57
N TYR A 4 -17.70 11.25 3.77
CA TYR A 4 -18.42 10.75 2.60
C TYR A 4 -18.42 9.23 2.56
N LYS A 5 -19.50 8.63 2.06
CA LYS A 5 -19.67 7.17 1.97
C LYS A 5 -20.25 6.79 0.61
N ILE A 6 -19.64 5.80 -0.04
CA ILE A 6 -20.17 5.16 -1.26
C ILE A 6 -20.82 3.82 -0.92
N THR A 7 -21.85 3.47 -1.69
CA THR A 7 -22.63 2.24 -1.61
C THR A 7 -23.08 1.80 -3.02
N ASP A 8 -23.57 0.57 -3.16
CA ASP A 8 -24.28 0.12 -4.36
C ASP A 8 -25.56 0.97 -4.61
N GLU A 9 -26.21 0.72 -5.75
CA GLU A 9 -27.46 1.37 -6.15
C GLU A 9 -28.65 1.14 -5.22
N ASN A 10 -28.56 0.15 -4.33
CA ASN A 10 -29.55 -0.20 -3.31
C ASN A 10 -29.22 0.39 -1.93
N GLY A 11 -28.10 1.13 -1.79
CA GLY A 11 -27.67 1.72 -0.53
C GLY A 11 -26.83 0.80 0.36
N ARG A 12 -26.31 -0.32 -0.14
CA ARG A 12 -25.54 -1.32 0.63
C ARG A 12 -24.03 -1.20 0.39
N THR A 13 -23.25 -1.64 1.37
CA THR A 13 -21.84 -2.03 1.15
C THR A 13 -21.69 -3.52 1.42
N ARG A 14 -20.82 -4.21 0.66
CA ARG A 14 -20.62 -5.67 0.77
C ARG A 14 -21.91 -6.48 0.54
N ALA A 15 -22.68 -6.10 -0.48
CA ALA A 15 -23.92 -6.76 -0.83
C ALA A 15 -23.71 -8.28 -1.08
N GLY A 16 -24.53 -9.12 -0.46
CA GLY A 16 -24.44 -10.59 -0.59
C GLY A 16 -23.31 -11.27 0.20
N PHE A 17 -22.64 -10.57 1.12
CA PHE A 17 -21.68 -11.16 2.06
C PHE A 17 -22.20 -11.10 3.50
N ASP A 18 -21.67 -11.94 4.39
CA ASP A 18 -22.03 -11.97 5.83
C ASP A 18 -21.81 -10.62 6.54
N ASN A 19 -20.95 -9.76 5.98
CA ASN A 19 -20.70 -8.39 6.45
C ASN A 19 -21.39 -7.30 5.61
N GLU A 20 -22.50 -7.62 4.94
CA GLU A 20 -23.37 -6.64 4.29
C GLU A 20 -23.81 -5.55 5.28
N THR A 21 -23.82 -4.29 4.83
CA THR A 21 -24.36 -3.18 5.62
C THR A 21 -25.25 -2.30 4.76
N GLN A 22 -26.55 -2.26 5.10
CA GLN A 22 -27.51 -1.31 4.54
C GLN A 22 -27.29 0.10 5.13
N TRP A 23 -27.19 1.09 4.26
CA TRP A 23 -27.17 2.52 4.57
C TRP A 23 -28.47 3.18 4.09
N GLY A 24 -28.66 4.43 4.48
CA GLY A 24 -29.88 5.18 4.22
C GLY A 24 -29.81 6.60 4.76
N GLU A 25 -30.85 7.40 4.52
CA GLU A 25 -30.93 8.75 5.03
C GLU A 25 -31.07 8.74 6.57
N ASN A 26 -30.26 9.55 7.25
CA ASN A 26 -30.08 9.56 8.71
C ASN A 26 -29.70 8.22 9.38
N ILE A 27 -29.32 7.18 8.61
CA ILE A 27 -28.94 5.87 9.16
C ILE A 27 -27.58 5.92 9.86
N THR A 28 -27.53 5.38 11.08
CA THR A 28 -26.33 5.31 11.91
C THR A 28 -25.85 3.87 12.05
N ARG A 29 -24.56 3.64 11.78
CA ARG A 29 -23.87 2.35 12.00
C ARG A 29 -22.71 2.51 12.97
N LYS A 30 -22.37 1.42 13.66
CA LYS A 30 -21.22 1.32 14.58
C LYS A 30 -20.31 0.18 14.11
N ALA A 31 -19.01 0.31 14.35
CA ALA A 31 -18.05 -0.78 14.16
C ALA A 31 -18.06 -1.70 15.38
N GLU A 32 -18.04 -3.01 15.16
CA GLU A 32 -18.19 -4.03 16.21
C GLU A 32 -16.82 -4.51 16.73
N GLY A 33 -15.80 -4.52 15.87
CA GLY A 33 -14.47 -5.01 16.20
C GLY A 33 -13.67 -4.14 17.17
N LYS A 34 -12.76 -4.77 17.91
CA LYS A 34 -11.77 -4.11 18.79
C LYS A 34 -10.50 -3.75 18.02
N GLY A 35 -9.88 -2.61 18.32
CA GLY A 35 -8.73 -2.08 17.56
C GLY A 35 -9.13 -1.00 16.54
N GLN A 36 -8.23 -0.68 15.61
CA GLN A 36 -8.37 0.46 14.68
C GLN A 36 -7.91 0.15 13.23
N GLU A 37 -7.79 -1.12 12.87
CA GLU A 37 -7.30 -1.55 11.56
C GLU A 37 -8.33 -1.27 10.45
N LEU A 38 -7.90 -0.64 9.35
CA LEU A 38 -8.73 -0.45 8.16
C LEU A 38 -9.05 -1.80 7.49
N CYS A 39 -10.08 -1.82 6.64
CA CYS A 39 -10.59 -2.99 5.90
C CYS A 39 -11.17 -4.13 6.77
N THR A 40 -11.33 -3.92 8.08
CA THR A 40 -11.88 -4.91 9.03
C THR A 40 -13.19 -4.45 9.68
N ASP A 41 -13.84 -5.35 10.43
CA ASP A 41 -14.96 -5.07 11.35
C ASP A 41 -14.65 -4.01 12.42
N LYS A 42 -13.36 -3.70 12.63
CA LYS A 42 -12.86 -2.80 13.66
C LYS A 42 -13.17 -1.33 13.37
N VAL A 43 -13.34 -0.91 12.12
CA VAL A 43 -13.72 0.47 11.78
C VAL A 43 -14.60 0.57 10.53
N ILE A 44 -15.60 1.45 10.57
CA ILE A 44 -16.37 1.82 9.39
C ILE A 44 -15.54 2.73 8.49
N HIS A 45 -15.34 2.33 7.24
CA HIS A 45 -14.76 3.19 6.21
C HIS A 45 -15.67 4.36 5.83
N ALA A 46 -15.05 5.53 5.75
CA ALA A 46 -15.53 6.73 5.07
C ALA A 46 -14.36 7.44 4.38
N TYR A 47 -14.67 8.46 3.58
CA TYR A 47 -13.72 9.33 2.91
C TYR A 47 -13.83 10.75 3.46
N THR A 48 -12.76 11.54 3.41
CA THR A 48 -12.74 12.95 3.87
C THR A 48 -13.19 13.95 2.80
N ASP A 49 -13.26 13.53 1.54
CA ASP A 49 -13.61 14.36 0.38
C ASP A 49 -14.43 13.50 -0.61
N PRO A 50 -15.43 14.05 -1.35
CA PRO A 50 -16.25 13.26 -2.25
C PRO A 50 -15.52 12.86 -3.54
N TYR A 51 -14.55 13.64 -4.03
CA TYR A 51 -13.72 13.26 -5.18
C TYR A 51 -12.74 12.15 -4.79
N LEU A 52 -12.20 12.15 -3.56
CA LEU A 52 -11.42 11.03 -3.03
C LEU A 52 -12.22 9.71 -3.06
N ALA A 53 -13.49 9.76 -2.65
CA ALA A 53 -14.39 8.60 -2.68
C ALA A 53 -14.65 8.07 -4.10
N VAL A 54 -14.86 8.96 -5.08
CA VAL A 54 -15.07 8.57 -6.48
C VAL A 54 -13.76 8.12 -7.15
N PHE A 55 -12.62 8.74 -6.82
CA PHE A 55 -11.31 8.37 -7.35
C PHE A 55 -10.99 6.92 -6.97
N PHE A 56 -11.09 6.58 -5.68
CA PHE A 56 -10.75 5.26 -5.13
C PHE A 56 -11.84 4.18 -5.24
N ASN A 57 -13.06 4.52 -5.70
CA ASN A 57 -14.14 3.54 -5.89
C ASN A 57 -13.70 2.22 -6.59
N PRO A 58 -12.96 2.23 -7.72
CA PRO A 58 -12.58 0.99 -8.43
C PRO A 58 -11.72 0.00 -7.63
N ILE A 59 -11.08 0.42 -6.52
CA ILE A 59 -10.35 -0.49 -5.62
C ILE A 59 -10.99 -0.60 -4.22
N GLY A 60 -11.88 0.34 -3.86
CA GLY A 60 -12.50 0.44 -2.54
C GLY A 60 -13.92 -0.13 -2.45
N GLY A 61 -14.55 -0.46 -3.58
CA GLY A 61 -15.91 -1.02 -3.62
C GLY A 61 -16.43 -1.44 -5.00
N ASP A 62 -15.80 -0.96 -6.08
CA ASP A 62 -16.09 -1.24 -7.49
C ASP A 62 -17.57 -1.08 -7.90
N TYR A 63 -18.23 -0.06 -7.35
CA TYR A 63 -19.63 0.23 -7.66
C TYR A 63 -19.75 0.95 -9.01
N ASN A 64 -20.78 0.61 -9.81
CA ASN A 64 -21.07 1.29 -11.06
C ASN A 64 -21.34 2.79 -10.82
N THR A 65 -20.47 3.66 -11.31
CA THR A 65 -20.52 5.11 -11.05
C THR A 65 -21.78 5.82 -11.59
N LYS A 66 -22.56 5.15 -12.45
CA LYS A 66 -23.85 5.65 -12.97
C LYS A 66 -25.04 5.34 -12.05
N THR A 67 -24.91 4.37 -11.15
CA THR A 67 -26.05 3.85 -10.34
C THR A 67 -25.75 3.80 -8.84
N MET A 68 -24.47 3.76 -8.44
CA MET A 68 -24.02 3.82 -7.04
C MET A 68 -24.61 5.03 -6.30
N GLN A 69 -24.53 5.04 -4.97
CA GLN A 69 -24.97 6.19 -4.18
C GLN A 69 -23.82 6.78 -3.38
N LEU A 70 -23.67 8.11 -3.46
CA LEU A 70 -22.76 8.88 -2.62
C LEU A 70 -23.56 9.59 -1.53
N TRP A 71 -23.13 9.42 -0.30
CA TRP A 71 -23.75 10.00 0.90
C TRP A 71 -22.79 11.00 1.52
N GLU A 72 -23.30 12.17 1.92
CA GLU A 72 -22.61 12.96 2.95
C GLU A 72 -22.90 12.34 4.32
N ALA A 73 -21.89 12.32 5.19
CA ALA A 73 -21.91 11.58 6.44
C ALA A 73 -21.19 12.34 7.56
N LYS A 74 -21.56 12.01 8.80
CA LYS A 74 -20.95 12.57 10.01
C LYS A 74 -20.36 11.45 10.86
N GLY A 75 -19.09 11.61 11.24
CA GLY A 75 -18.39 10.62 12.06
C GLY A 75 -17.23 11.21 12.86
N ARG A 76 -16.73 10.42 13.82
CA ARG A 76 -15.45 10.64 14.50
C ARG A 76 -14.43 9.65 13.93
N VAL A 77 -13.49 10.17 13.14
CA VAL A 77 -12.33 9.43 12.67
C VAL A 77 -11.47 9.01 13.85
N VAL A 78 -11.00 7.77 13.83
CA VAL A 78 -10.04 7.22 14.81
C VAL A 78 -8.71 6.84 14.12
N VAL A 79 -8.77 6.34 12.89
CA VAL A 79 -7.61 6.00 12.05
C VAL A 79 -7.68 6.72 10.69
N LYS A 80 -6.53 7.08 10.14
CA LYS A 80 -6.38 7.65 8.79
C LYS A 80 -5.40 6.83 7.97
N ALA A 81 -5.70 6.65 6.69
CA ALA A 81 -4.73 6.37 5.64
C ALA A 81 -4.73 7.54 4.63
N SER A 82 -3.94 7.44 3.56
CA SER A 82 -3.96 8.40 2.45
C SER A 82 -5.26 8.32 1.63
N ASP A 83 -5.83 7.12 1.46
CA ASP A 83 -6.98 6.87 0.60
C ASP A 83 -8.35 6.97 1.31
N LYS A 84 -8.41 6.65 2.62
CA LYS A 84 -9.66 6.59 3.41
C LYS A 84 -9.42 6.80 4.91
N VAL A 85 -10.52 6.92 5.65
CA VAL A 85 -10.53 7.05 7.12
C VAL A 85 -11.47 6.05 7.77
N GLY A 86 -11.10 5.60 8.98
CA GLY A 86 -11.90 4.68 9.78
C GLY A 86 -12.58 5.37 10.95
N CYS A 87 -13.86 5.09 11.15
CA CYS A 87 -14.69 5.61 12.24
C CYS A 87 -15.27 4.48 13.09
N LYS A 88 -15.38 4.66 14.41
CA LYS A 88 -16.14 3.72 15.27
C LYS A 88 -17.66 3.87 15.14
N GLN A 89 -18.13 5.02 14.69
CA GLN A 89 -19.53 5.30 14.40
C GLN A 89 -19.62 6.28 13.23
N LEU A 90 -20.53 6.00 12.30
CA LEU A 90 -20.80 6.84 11.13
C LEU A 90 -22.31 6.95 10.93
N THR A 91 -22.80 8.18 10.72
CA THR A 91 -24.18 8.44 10.33
C THR A 91 -24.18 9.00 8.92
N THR A 92 -24.82 8.31 7.96
CA THR A 92 -25.12 8.89 6.64
C THR A 92 -26.26 9.89 6.81
N ILE A 93 -26.05 11.13 6.38
CA ILE A 93 -26.98 12.23 6.58
C ILE A 93 -27.99 12.26 5.43
N LYS A 94 -27.51 12.45 4.20
CA LYS A 94 -28.31 12.50 2.95
C LYS A 94 -27.49 12.04 1.75
N LYS A 95 -28.18 11.66 0.66
CA LYS A 95 -27.55 11.46 -0.65
C LYS A 95 -27.08 12.80 -1.21
N ILE A 96 -25.99 12.79 -1.98
CA ILE A 96 -25.49 13.95 -2.72
C ILE A 96 -25.15 13.53 -4.16
N PRO A 97 -25.09 14.47 -5.12
CA PRO A 97 -24.60 14.19 -6.46
C PRO A 97 -23.20 13.57 -6.44
N ILE A 98 -22.95 12.62 -7.33
CA ILE A 98 -21.63 12.00 -7.53
C ILE A 98 -20.76 13.00 -8.32
N PRO A 99 -19.60 13.44 -7.80
CA PRO A 99 -18.66 14.21 -8.59
C PRO A 99 -18.16 13.40 -9.79
N ILE A 100 -18.18 13.99 -10.97
CA ILE A 100 -17.58 13.39 -12.16
C ILE A 100 -16.07 13.66 -12.12
N LEU A 101 -15.28 12.62 -12.37
CA LEU A 101 -13.85 12.71 -12.66
C LEU A 101 -13.63 12.18 -14.08
N THR A 102 -13.06 13.00 -14.96
CA THR A 102 -12.75 12.59 -16.34
C THR A 102 -11.61 11.57 -16.37
N ILE A 103 -11.36 10.94 -17.53
CA ILE A 103 -10.25 10.00 -17.69
C ILE A 103 -8.92 10.75 -17.59
N GLU A 104 -8.89 11.96 -18.14
CA GLU A 104 -7.78 12.91 -18.13
C GLU A 104 -7.47 13.36 -16.71
N GLN A 105 -8.46 13.79 -15.92
CA GLN A 105 -8.28 14.15 -14.50
C GLN A 105 -7.77 12.95 -13.68
N ARG A 106 -8.28 11.74 -13.92
CA ARG A 106 -7.79 10.52 -13.27
C ARG A 106 -6.33 10.21 -13.61
N ALA A 107 -5.97 10.35 -14.88
CA ALA A 107 -4.59 10.20 -15.34
C ALA A 107 -3.67 11.27 -14.72
N GLU A 108 -4.10 12.53 -14.70
CA GLU A 108 -3.36 13.63 -14.08
C GLU A 108 -3.09 13.37 -12.58
N ILE A 109 -4.10 12.96 -11.82
CA ILE A 109 -3.95 12.61 -10.40
C ILE A 109 -2.94 11.46 -10.24
N ALA A 110 -3.06 10.41 -11.05
CA ALA A 110 -2.16 9.26 -10.98
C ALA A 110 -0.70 9.62 -11.34
N ILE A 111 -0.48 10.40 -12.40
CA ILE A 111 0.84 10.87 -12.84
C ILE A 111 1.45 11.78 -11.77
N ARG A 112 0.68 12.73 -11.20
CA ARG A 112 1.12 13.57 -10.09
C ARG A 112 1.52 12.76 -8.86
N CYS A 113 0.80 11.68 -8.53
CA CYS A 113 1.18 10.77 -7.44
C CYS A 113 2.48 10.02 -7.76
N ALA A 114 2.63 9.50 -8.99
CA ALA A 114 3.82 8.77 -9.40
C ALA A 114 5.08 9.65 -9.40
N VAL A 115 4.99 10.90 -9.87
CA VAL A 115 6.08 11.90 -9.85
C VAL A 115 6.58 12.21 -8.43
N LEU A 116 5.74 12.04 -7.39
CA LEU A 116 6.20 12.21 -5.99
C LEU A 116 7.15 11.09 -5.54
N VAL A 117 7.00 9.86 -6.03
CA VAL A 117 7.77 8.69 -5.57
C VAL A 117 8.81 8.19 -6.58
N TYR A 118 8.50 8.20 -7.87
CA TYR A 118 9.36 7.68 -8.93
C TYR A 118 10.13 8.83 -9.60
N LYS A 119 11.47 8.70 -9.65
CA LYS A 119 12.40 9.81 -9.99
C LYS A 119 13.26 9.56 -11.23
N GLU A 120 12.93 8.54 -12.01
CA GLU A 120 13.65 8.23 -13.24
C GLU A 120 13.45 9.36 -14.27
N THR A 121 14.55 9.82 -14.90
CA THR A 121 14.60 11.02 -15.73
C THR A 121 13.68 10.95 -16.96
N SER A 122 13.61 9.81 -17.65
CA SER A 122 12.76 9.65 -18.84
C SER A 122 11.27 9.65 -18.48
N PHE A 123 10.91 9.01 -17.37
CA PHE A 123 9.56 9.07 -16.80
C PHE A 123 9.19 10.48 -16.36
N LEU A 124 10.08 11.18 -15.63
CA LEU A 124 9.84 12.55 -15.20
C LEU A 124 9.69 13.51 -16.38
N LYS A 125 10.45 13.30 -17.47
CA LYS A 125 10.30 14.05 -18.71
C LYS A 125 8.90 13.83 -19.30
N TRP A 126 8.53 12.57 -19.59
CA TRP A 126 7.21 12.22 -20.14
C TRP A 126 6.06 12.72 -19.26
N ALA A 127 6.17 12.56 -17.93
CA ALA A 127 5.15 12.98 -17.00
C ALA A 127 4.93 14.51 -17.05
N ASN A 128 6.00 15.31 -17.17
CA ASN A 128 5.86 16.76 -17.32
C ASN A 128 5.25 17.14 -18.68
N GLU A 129 5.72 16.54 -19.78
CA GLU A 129 5.17 16.76 -21.14
C GLU A 129 3.69 16.35 -21.25
N TRP A 130 3.25 15.35 -20.48
CA TRP A 130 1.84 14.98 -20.37
C TRP A 130 1.04 16.00 -19.54
N LEU A 131 1.62 16.45 -18.40
CA LEU A 131 0.96 17.36 -17.46
C LEU A 131 0.80 18.78 -17.99
N ASP A 132 1.78 19.31 -18.74
CA ASP A 132 1.67 20.64 -19.39
C ASP A 132 0.88 20.61 -20.71
N GLY A 133 0.69 19.42 -21.30
CA GLY A 133 -0.10 19.22 -22.52
C GLY A 133 0.74 19.12 -23.81
N THR A 134 2.08 19.15 -23.72
CA THR A 134 3.00 18.99 -24.85
C THR A 134 2.83 17.65 -25.57
N ASP A 135 2.70 16.54 -24.84
CA ASP A 135 2.42 15.21 -25.40
C ASP A 135 1.53 14.36 -24.47
N ARG A 136 0.25 14.25 -24.83
CA ARG A 136 -0.73 13.36 -24.18
C ARG A 136 -1.02 12.08 -24.98
N SER A 137 -0.15 11.71 -25.93
CA SER A 137 -0.37 10.58 -26.82
C SER A 137 -0.30 9.22 -26.10
N GLY A 138 -1.15 8.28 -26.53
CA GLY A 138 -1.10 6.90 -26.05
C GLY A 138 0.20 6.18 -26.42
N ALA A 139 0.92 6.63 -27.45
CA ALA A 139 2.22 6.10 -27.84
C ALA A 139 3.30 6.45 -26.80
N ALA A 140 3.38 7.72 -26.39
CA ALA A 140 4.33 8.16 -25.37
C ALA A 140 4.00 7.52 -24.00
N ALA A 141 2.72 7.45 -23.63
CA ALA A 141 2.28 6.76 -22.42
C ALA A 141 2.63 5.26 -22.43
N GLY A 142 2.46 4.59 -23.58
CA GLY A 142 2.86 3.19 -23.76
C GLY A 142 4.38 2.97 -23.65
N ALA A 143 5.18 3.89 -24.20
CA ALA A 143 6.64 3.85 -24.08
C ALA A 143 7.09 4.04 -22.61
N ALA A 144 6.52 5.01 -21.90
CA ALA A 144 6.82 5.25 -20.48
C ALA A 144 6.42 4.05 -19.59
N ALA A 145 5.25 3.45 -19.85
CA ALA A 145 4.81 2.23 -19.15
C ALA A 145 5.73 1.03 -19.44
N GLY A 146 6.17 0.85 -20.70
CA GLY A 146 7.13 -0.18 -21.09
C GLY A 146 8.49 -0.02 -20.41
N ALA A 147 9.01 1.21 -20.35
CA ALA A 147 10.26 1.54 -19.67
C ALA A 147 10.18 1.26 -18.16
N ALA A 148 9.09 1.67 -17.50
CA ALA A 148 8.85 1.39 -16.08
C ALA A 148 8.73 -0.13 -15.79
N GLY A 149 8.04 -0.88 -16.67
CA GLY A 149 7.93 -2.33 -16.57
C GLY A 149 9.29 -3.04 -16.73
N ALA A 150 10.12 -2.59 -17.68
CA ALA A 150 11.47 -3.11 -17.87
C ALA A 150 12.38 -2.80 -16.66
N ALA A 151 12.29 -1.60 -16.10
CA ALA A 151 13.02 -1.21 -14.89
C ALA A 151 12.62 -2.05 -13.67
N ALA A 152 11.32 -2.30 -13.47
CA ALA A 152 10.82 -3.17 -12.40
C ALA A 152 11.29 -4.62 -12.57
N GLY A 153 11.28 -5.16 -13.79
CA GLY A 153 11.81 -6.50 -14.10
C GLY A 153 13.32 -6.61 -13.82
N ALA A 154 14.10 -5.59 -14.20
CA ALA A 154 15.53 -5.53 -13.91
C ALA A 154 15.83 -5.43 -12.40
N ALA A 155 15.05 -4.65 -11.66
CA ALA A 155 15.17 -4.55 -10.20
C ALA A 155 14.89 -5.89 -9.50
N GLY A 156 13.80 -6.57 -9.85
CA GLY A 156 13.49 -7.90 -9.30
C GLY A 156 14.52 -8.97 -9.65
N ALA A 157 15.12 -8.91 -10.85
CA ALA A 157 16.23 -9.78 -11.23
C ALA A 157 17.51 -9.49 -10.41
N ALA A 158 17.80 -8.22 -10.13
CA ALA A 158 18.93 -7.82 -9.28
C ALA A 158 18.74 -8.22 -7.82
N GLU A 159 17.51 -8.09 -7.28
CA GLU A 159 17.16 -8.56 -5.93
C GLU A 159 17.31 -10.08 -5.81
N ALA A 160 16.78 -10.84 -6.77
CA ALA A 160 16.95 -12.30 -6.82
C ALA A 160 18.43 -12.73 -6.92
N ALA A 161 19.24 -12.01 -7.69
CA ALA A 161 20.68 -12.24 -7.78
C ALA A 161 21.40 -11.91 -6.46
N GLY A 162 21.01 -10.82 -5.78
CA GLY A 162 21.53 -10.46 -4.46
C GLY A 162 21.18 -11.48 -3.38
N ALA A 163 19.93 -11.97 -3.37
CA ALA A 163 19.50 -13.05 -2.49
C ALA A 163 20.26 -14.37 -2.74
N ALA A 164 20.49 -14.72 -4.01
CA ALA A 164 21.29 -15.88 -4.38
C ALA A 164 22.77 -15.74 -3.95
N ALA A 165 23.36 -14.55 -4.10
CA ALA A 165 24.71 -14.25 -3.63
C ALA A 165 24.83 -14.34 -2.10
N GLY A 166 23.89 -13.74 -1.35
CA GLY A 166 23.84 -13.83 0.11
C GLY A 166 23.63 -15.25 0.62
N ALA A 167 22.82 -16.06 -0.07
CA ALA A 167 22.66 -17.48 0.23
C ALA A 167 23.94 -18.29 -0.03
N ALA A 168 24.68 -17.97 -1.09
CA ALA A 168 25.98 -18.60 -1.38
C ALA A 168 27.06 -18.19 -0.36
N GLU A 169 27.09 -16.93 0.07
CA GLU A 169 28.00 -16.44 1.12
C GLU A 169 27.66 -17.08 2.48
N ALA A 170 26.38 -17.16 2.85
CA ALA A 170 25.94 -17.86 4.06
C ALA A 170 26.30 -19.36 4.03
N ALA A 171 26.18 -20.02 2.87
CA ALA A 171 26.61 -21.40 2.68
C ALA A 171 28.14 -21.56 2.80
N ALA A 172 28.92 -20.60 2.28
CA ALA A 172 30.38 -20.58 2.43
C ALA A 172 30.80 -20.38 3.90
N TRP A 173 30.15 -19.47 4.63
CA TRP A 173 30.35 -19.30 6.07
C TRP A 173 29.94 -20.53 6.88
N ALA A 174 28.83 -21.19 6.53
CA ALA A 174 28.42 -22.45 7.16
C ALA A 174 29.41 -23.59 6.89
N ALA A 175 29.95 -23.68 5.67
CA ALA A 175 31.00 -24.65 5.31
C ALA A 175 32.33 -24.35 6.04
N ALA A 176 32.74 -23.09 6.13
CA ALA A 176 33.92 -22.67 6.89
C ALA A 176 33.74 -22.93 8.39
N GLY A 177 32.56 -22.67 8.95
CA GLY A 177 32.20 -23.00 10.33
C GLY A 177 32.16 -24.50 10.60
N ALA A 178 31.67 -25.30 9.65
CA ALA A 178 31.71 -26.76 9.74
C ALA A 178 33.14 -27.31 9.66
N ALA A 179 33.99 -26.75 8.79
CA ALA A 179 35.40 -27.09 8.69
C ALA A 179 36.19 -26.68 9.96
N ALA A 180 35.94 -25.47 10.49
CA ALA A 180 36.50 -25.02 11.75
C ALA A 180 36.00 -25.87 12.93
N GLY A 181 34.73 -26.27 12.94
CA GLY A 181 34.16 -27.19 13.93
C GLY A 181 34.71 -28.61 13.81
N ALA A 182 35.00 -29.09 12.61
CA ALA A 182 35.68 -30.37 12.39
C ALA A 182 37.16 -30.31 12.84
N ALA A 183 37.86 -29.22 12.52
CA ALA A 183 39.21 -28.95 12.99
C ALA A 183 39.26 -28.79 14.52
N ALA A 184 38.28 -28.11 15.12
CA ALA A 184 38.13 -27.99 16.57
C ALA A 184 37.77 -29.32 17.24
N ARG A 185 36.99 -30.20 16.59
CA ARG A 185 36.75 -31.58 17.07
C ARG A 185 37.97 -32.48 16.91
N ALA A 186 38.77 -32.31 15.86
CA ALA A 186 40.04 -33.03 15.70
C ALA A 186 41.10 -32.53 16.69
N ALA A 187 41.17 -31.21 16.90
CA ALA A 187 41.98 -30.58 17.93
C ALA A 187 41.51 -31.02 19.31
N TRP A 188 40.21 -31.04 19.62
CA TRP A 188 39.67 -31.59 20.87
C TRP A 188 39.90 -33.11 20.96
N ALA A 189 39.91 -33.88 19.87
CA ALA A 189 40.21 -35.31 19.93
C ALA A 189 41.70 -35.58 20.24
N ALA A 190 42.62 -34.80 19.66
CA ALA A 190 44.05 -34.82 19.99
C ALA A 190 44.30 -34.25 21.39
N GLU A 191 43.66 -33.14 21.71
CA GLU A 191 43.67 -32.52 23.03
C GLU A 191 42.91 -33.36 24.05
N ALA A 192 42.07 -34.34 23.68
CA ALA A 192 41.42 -35.31 24.58
C ALA A 192 42.13 -36.65 24.68
N ALA A 193 42.95 -37.03 23.69
CA ALA A 193 44.09 -37.90 23.94
C ALA A 193 45.07 -37.24 24.93
N TRP A 194 45.10 -35.89 25.00
CA TRP A 194 45.81 -35.10 26.01
C TRP A 194 44.94 -34.69 27.23
N ALA A 195 43.60 -34.75 27.19
CA ALA A 195 42.66 -34.25 28.22
C ALA A 195 41.97 -35.38 28.98
N ALA A 196 42.15 -36.61 28.52
CA ALA A 196 42.49 -37.74 29.38
C ALA A 196 43.70 -37.46 30.31
N ARG A 197 44.34 -36.27 30.23
CA ARG A 197 45.24 -35.69 31.23
C ARG A 197 44.76 -34.33 31.88
N ALA A 198 43.70 -33.61 31.40
CA ALA A 198 43.01 -32.42 32.01
C ALA A 198 41.95 -31.68 31.08
N PRO A 199 40.70 -31.24 31.50
CA PRO A 199 39.59 -30.73 30.61
C PRO A 199 39.02 -29.25 30.74
N ALA A 200 38.14 -28.76 29.79
CA ALA A 200 37.53 -27.37 29.70
C ALA A 200 36.15 -27.21 28.87
N TRP A 201 35.59 -25.98 28.59
CA TRP A 201 34.31 -25.61 27.83
C TRP A 201 34.06 -24.05 27.62
N ALA A 202 32.96 -23.42 27.05
CA ALA A 202 32.25 -23.43 25.70
C ALA A 202 31.10 -22.34 25.47
N ALA A 203 30.74 -21.94 24.20
CA ALA A 203 29.47 -21.32 23.60
C ALA A 203 28.96 -19.83 23.89
N GLU A 204 27.98 -19.09 23.25
CA GLU A 204 27.27 -18.90 21.90
C GLU A 204 26.22 -17.68 21.87
N ALA A 205 25.74 -17.08 20.71
CA ALA A 205 24.41 -16.32 20.45
C ALA A 205 24.25 -15.37 19.16
N ALA A 206 23.01 -14.89 18.78
CA ALA A 206 22.66 -14.06 17.54
C ALA A 206 21.30 -13.18 17.51
N GLY A 207 20.95 -12.44 16.41
CA GLY A 207 19.68 -11.62 16.11
C GLY A 207 19.75 -10.75 14.78
N ALA A 208 18.81 -9.91 14.20
CA ALA A 208 17.36 -9.49 14.27
C ALA A 208 16.89 -8.58 13.02
N ALA A 209 15.63 -8.05 12.86
CA ALA A 209 15.10 -7.25 11.66
C ALA A 209 13.96 -6.16 11.90
N VAL A 210 13.46 -5.38 10.88
CA VAL A 210 12.68 -4.06 11.01
C VAL A 210 11.59 -3.66 9.91
N ASP A 211 10.96 -2.44 9.97
CA ASP A 211 9.71 -1.91 9.28
C ASP A 211 9.75 -0.40 8.77
N ALA A 212 8.68 0.22 8.16
CA ALA A 212 8.73 1.48 7.29
C ALA A 212 7.78 2.76 7.51
N ASP A 213 7.78 3.76 6.58
CA ASP A 213 7.42 5.25 6.70
C ASP A 213 6.00 5.77 6.21
N PRO A 214 5.47 6.94 6.68
CA PRO A 214 4.09 7.43 6.39
C PRO A 214 3.81 8.67 5.48
N ASN A 215 4.76 9.35 4.80
CA ASN A 215 4.59 10.77 4.36
C ASN A 215 3.79 11.15 3.05
N LEU A 216 2.63 10.56 2.71
CA LEU A 216 1.88 10.90 1.45
C LEU A 216 0.48 11.52 1.64
N ASN A 217 0.22 12.71 1.06
CA ASN A 217 -1.09 13.41 1.11
C ASN A 217 -1.73 13.60 -0.29
N ILE A 218 -2.52 12.62 -0.73
CA ILE A 218 -3.16 12.60 -2.05
C ILE A 218 -4.35 13.57 -2.21
N ILE A 219 -5.01 13.98 -1.12
CA ILE A 219 -6.22 14.82 -1.19
C ILE A 219 -5.90 16.19 -1.82
N ALA A 220 -4.72 16.76 -1.50
CA ALA A 220 -4.24 18.00 -2.08
C ALA A 220 -4.04 17.90 -3.60
N ILE A 221 -3.60 16.74 -4.10
CA ILE A 221 -3.40 16.48 -5.54
C ILE A 221 -4.76 16.46 -6.25
N ILE A 222 -5.73 15.72 -5.71
CA ILE A 222 -7.09 15.63 -6.30
C ILE A 222 -7.72 17.02 -6.41
N ARG A 223 -7.62 17.83 -5.33
CA ARG A 223 -8.12 19.22 -5.30
C ARG A 223 -7.48 20.10 -6.37
N GLN A 224 -6.15 20.11 -6.46
CA GLN A 224 -5.40 20.89 -7.46
C GLN A 224 -5.71 20.53 -8.93
N VAL A 225 -6.31 19.37 -9.19
CA VAL A 225 -6.74 18.96 -10.54
C VAL A 225 -8.16 19.42 -10.81
N VAL A 226 -9.11 19.14 -9.90
CA VAL A 226 -10.54 19.46 -10.14
C VAL A 226 -10.87 20.95 -9.96
N GLU A 227 -10.07 21.71 -9.21
CA GLU A 227 -10.26 23.15 -8.97
C GLU A 227 -9.59 24.03 -10.05
N LYS A 228 -9.04 23.44 -11.12
CA LYS A 228 -8.46 24.17 -12.28
C LYS A 228 -9.41 24.34 -13.48
N GLU A 229 -10.50 23.58 -13.52
CA GLU A 229 -11.37 23.44 -14.71
C GLU A 229 -12.82 23.87 -14.44
N GLY A 230 -13.05 24.73 -13.43
CA GLY A 230 -14.36 25.23 -13.01
C GLY A 230 -14.34 26.70 -12.60
#